data_AF-A0A6B3IGR0-F1
#
_entry.id   AF-A0A6B3IGR0-F1
#
_cell.length_a   1.000
_cell.length_b   1.000
_cell.length_c   1.000
_cell.angle_alpha   90.00
_cell.angle_beta   90.00
_cell.angle_gamma   90.00
#
_symmetry.space_group_name_H-M   'P 1'
#
loop_
_entity.id
_entity.type
_entity.pdbx_description
1 polymer ?
#
loop_
_entity_poly.entity_id
_entity_poly.type
_entity_poly.pdbx_seq_one_letter_code
_entity_poly.pdbx_strand_id
1 'polypeptide(L)'
;LLAGPTGARITYVLQPLATWVRESGPSEERAIFGELDGISNFWELYGDIATLETGRRYADALQVACKEQDIRFLDLSPVVAESVKDDDWLYVDRAHFTDHGTEIVSGLLAESLGLS
;
A
#
# COMPACT_ATOMS: atom_id res chain seq x y z
N LEU A 1 -9.81 -21.96 -9.77
CA LEU A 1 -9.07 -21.89 -8.48
C LEU A 1 -9.43 -23.06 -7.58
N LEU A 2 -8.47 -23.65 -6.86
CA LEU A 2 -8.68 -24.81 -5.96
C LEU A 2 -9.72 -24.54 -4.84
N ALA A 3 -9.94 -23.27 -4.50
CA ALA A 3 -10.89 -22.86 -3.47
C ALA A 3 -12.37 -22.81 -3.94
N GLY A 4 -12.65 -22.90 -5.25
CA GLY A 4 -14.01 -22.73 -5.80
C GLY A 4 -15.10 -23.58 -5.13
N PRO A 5 -14.88 -24.90 -4.90
CA PRO A 5 -15.87 -25.75 -4.24
C PRO A 5 -16.16 -25.41 -2.77
N THR A 6 -15.32 -24.59 -2.13
CA THR A 6 -15.44 -24.26 -0.69
C THR A 6 -16.34 -23.03 -0.45
N GLY A 7 -16.69 -22.28 -1.49
CA GLY A 7 -17.34 -20.98 -1.35
C GLY A 7 -16.43 -19.87 -0.80
N ALA A 8 -15.14 -20.15 -0.58
CA ALA A 8 -14.17 -19.15 -0.16
C ALA A 8 -13.95 -18.10 -1.25
N ARG A 9 -13.87 -16.83 -0.83
CA ARG A 9 -13.61 -15.68 -1.71
C ARG A 9 -12.13 -15.30 -1.60
N ILE A 10 -11.42 -15.26 -2.73
CA ILE A 10 -10.02 -14.80 -2.80
C ILE A 10 -10.02 -13.34 -3.25
N THR A 11 -9.28 -12.50 -2.53
CA THR A 11 -8.96 -11.12 -2.93
C THR A 11 -7.46 -10.94 -2.90
N TYR A 12 -6.89 -10.42 -3.98
CA TYR A 12 -5.55 -9.84 -3.96
C TYR A 12 -5.65 -8.39 -3.51
N VAL A 13 -4.88 -8.04 -2.47
CA VAL A 13 -4.85 -6.69 -1.91
C VAL A 13 -3.45 -6.13 -2.14
N LEU A 14 -3.37 -5.03 -2.88
CA LEU A 14 -2.11 -4.31 -3.08
C LEU A 14 -1.84 -3.40 -1.88
N GLN A 15 -0.76 -3.68 -1.15
CA GLN A 15 -0.27 -2.82 -0.08
C GLN A 15 0.37 -1.57 -0.69
N PRO A 16 0.07 -0.37 -0.16
CA PRO A 16 0.64 0.86 -0.69
C PRO A 16 2.01 1.17 -0.10
N LEU A 17 2.92 1.66 -0.95
CA LEU A 17 4.11 2.39 -0.51
C LEU A 17 3.71 3.78 -0.02
N ALA A 18 4.51 4.37 0.88
CA ALA A 18 4.26 5.71 1.41
C ALA A 18 4.08 6.75 0.30
N THR A 19 4.89 6.64 -0.75
CA THR A 19 4.91 7.51 -1.93
C THR A 19 3.76 7.26 -2.90
N TRP A 20 3.03 6.14 -2.77
CA TRP A 20 1.78 5.88 -3.50
C TRP A 20 0.56 6.43 -2.76
N VAL A 21 0.68 6.69 -1.46
CA VAL A 21 -0.36 7.33 -0.64
C VAL A 21 -0.27 8.85 -0.76
N ARG A 22 0.94 9.41 -0.61
CA ARG A 22 1.18 10.86 -0.57
C ARG A 22 2.59 11.22 -1.04
N GLU A 23 2.75 12.44 -1.55
CA GLU A 23 4.05 12.94 -2.00
C GLU A 23 5.00 13.23 -0.84
N SER A 24 4.48 13.69 0.29
CA SER A 24 5.25 14.01 1.50
C SER A 24 4.48 13.54 2.75
N GLY A 25 5.18 12.86 3.65
CA GLY A 25 4.66 12.43 4.95
C GLY A 25 4.97 13.43 6.08
N PRO A 26 4.56 13.14 7.33
CA PRO A 26 4.86 13.96 8.51
C PRO A 26 6.36 14.09 8.78
N SER A 27 6.73 14.97 9.72
CA SER A 27 8.12 15.23 10.10
C SER A 27 8.91 13.97 10.46
N GLU A 28 8.25 13.03 11.12
CA GLU A 28 8.79 11.80 11.64
C GLU A 28 9.15 10.85 10.50
N GLU A 29 8.25 10.66 9.53
CA GLU A 29 8.54 9.92 8.30
C GLU A 29 9.68 10.55 7.53
N ARG A 30 9.67 11.88 7.34
CA ARG A 30 10.76 12.56 6.63
C ARG A 30 12.11 12.40 7.33
N ALA A 31 12.14 12.47 8.65
CA ALA A 31 13.36 12.30 9.43
C ALA A 31 13.91 10.87 9.29
N ILE A 32 13.08 9.85 9.53
CA ILE A 32 13.55 8.45 9.46
C ILE A 32 13.89 8.03 8.02
N PHE A 33 13.12 8.48 7.03
CA PHE A 33 13.41 8.23 5.62
C PHE A 33 14.73 8.87 5.20
N GLY A 34 15.02 10.10 5.67
CA GLY A 34 16.29 10.77 5.40
C GLY A 34 17.49 10.03 5.98
N GLU A 35 17.38 9.52 7.21
CA GLU A 35 18.44 8.69 7.81
C GLU A 35 18.64 7.38 7.01
N LEU A 36 17.55 6.72 6.61
CA LEU A 36 17.63 5.48 5.82
C LEU A 36 18.26 5.69 4.44
N ASP A 37 17.98 6.82 3.79
CA ASP A 37 18.58 7.19 2.50
C ASP A 37 20.10 7.40 2.64
N GLY A 38 20.59 7.85 3.81
CA GLY A 38 22.01 7.99 4.09
C GLY A 38 22.73 6.67 4.38
N ILE A 39 21.99 5.62 4.75
CA ILE A 39 22.55 4.30 5.13
C ILE A 39 22.45 3.30 3.96
N SER A 40 21.52 3.50 3.03
CA SER A 40 21.21 2.55 1.96
C SER A 40 20.86 3.24 0.64
N ASN A 41 21.46 2.76 -0.45
CA ASN A 41 21.11 3.17 -1.82
C ASN A 41 19.84 2.47 -2.35
N PHE A 42 19.08 1.79 -1.49
CA PHE A 42 17.87 1.07 -1.89
C PHE A 42 16.93 1.97 -2.70
N TRP A 43 16.71 3.21 -2.29
CA TRP A 43 15.86 4.12 -3.07
C TRP A 43 16.49 4.74 -4.29
N GLU A 44 17.82 4.79 -4.37
CA GLU A 44 18.49 5.17 -5.62
C GLU A 44 18.31 4.08 -6.69
N LEU A 45 18.23 2.80 -6.28
CA LEU A 45 18.03 1.65 -7.17
C LEU A 45 16.56 1.38 -7.51
N TYR A 46 15.62 1.78 -6.63
CA TYR A 46 14.19 1.49 -6.75
C TYR A 46 13.32 2.76 -6.82
N GLY A 47 13.89 3.95 -6.96
CA GLY A 47 13.13 5.21 -7.02
C GLY A 47 12.09 5.25 -8.13
N ASP A 48 12.40 4.64 -9.27
CA ASP A 48 11.49 4.56 -10.43
C ASP A 48 10.20 3.76 -10.13
N ILE A 49 10.28 2.76 -9.24
CA ILE A 49 9.10 1.97 -8.83
C ILE A 49 8.29 2.63 -7.72
N ALA A 50 8.86 3.62 -7.03
CA ALA A 50 8.26 4.26 -5.88
C ALA A 50 7.35 5.45 -6.24
N THR A 51 7.32 5.93 -7.47
CA THR A 51 6.45 7.07 -7.82
C THR A 51 4.97 6.69 -7.78
N LEU A 52 4.09 7.66 -7.47
CA LEU A 52 2.64 7.48 -7.53
C LEU A 52 2.17 7.04 -8.93
N GLU A 53 2.79 7.57 -9.99
CA GLU A 53 2.48 7.17 -11.36
C GLU A 53 2.82 5.70 -11.62
N THR A 54 3.99 5.24 -11.17
CA THR A 54 4.39 3.83 -11.29
C THR A 54 3.49 2.92 -10.45
N GLY A 55 3.13 3.34 -9.24
CA GLY A 55 2.16 2.63 -8.39
C GLY A 55 0.82 2.42 -9.08
N ARG A 56 0.26 3.48 -9.69
CA ARG A 56 -0.99 3.40 -10.47
C ARG A 56 -0.88 2.43 -11.64
N ARG A 57 0.18 2.54 -12.44
CA ARG A 57 0.41 1.62 -13.58
C ARG A 57 0.53 0.16 -13.13
N TYR A 58 1.17 -0.07 -11.98
CA TYR A 58 1.31 -1.40 -11.41
C TYR A 58 -0.04 -1.95 -10.91
N ALA A 59 -0.83 -1.13 -10.22
CA ALA A 59 -2.18 -1.48 -9.78
C ALA A 59 -3.09 -1.83 -10.97
N ASP A 60 -3.04 -1.04 -12.06
CA ASP A 60 -3.80 -1.30 -13.29
C ASP A 60 -3.43 -2.67 -13.90
N ALA A 61 -2.13 -2.97 -13.99
CA ALA A 61 -1.65 -4.25 -14.50
C ALA A 61 -2.10 -5.44 -13.62
N LEU A 62 -2.03 -5.28 -12.30
CA LEU A 62 -2.50 -6.29 -11.34
C LEU A 62 -4.01 -6.49 -11.42
N GLN A 63 -4.78 -5.42 -11.59
CA GLN A 63 -6.23 -5.51 -11.74
C GLN A 63 -6.61 -6.34 -12.97
N VAL A 64 -5.94 -6.12 -14.11
CA VAL A 64 -6.15 -6.91 -15.33
C VAL A 64 -5.83 -8.38 -15.07
N ALA A 65 -4.65 -8.68 -14.52
CA ALA A 65 -4.23 -10.05 -14.25
C ALA A 65 -5.15 -10.77 -13.24
N CYS A 66 -5.60 -10.09 -12.19
CA CYS A 66 -6.54 -10.65 -11.22
C CYS A 66 -7.89 -10.97 -11.87
N LYS A 67 -8.40 -10.07 -12.72
CA LYS A 67 -9.65 -10.26 -13.44
C LYS A 67 -9.61 -11.48 -14.37
N GLU A 68 -8.50 -11.71 -15.07
CA GLU A 68 -8.30 -12.89 -15.92
C GLU A 68 -8.34 -14.22 -15.14
N GLN A 69 -8.01 -14.18 -13.85
CA GLN A 69 -7.98 -15.34 -12.96
C GLN A 69 -9.24 -15.48 -12.08
N ASP A 70 -10.25 -14.64 -12.28
CA ASP A 70 -11.44 -14.54 -11.41
C ASP A 70 -11.07 -14.29 -9.94
N ILE A 71 -10.05 -13.44 -9.72
CA ILE A 71 -9.59 -12.99 -8.40
C ILE A 71 -10.08 -11.56 -8.20
N ARG A 72 -10.72 -11.27 -7.05
CA ARG A 72 -11.05 -9.90 -6.68
C ARG A 72 -9.76 -9.11 -6.43
N PHE A 73 -9.72 -7.86 -6.85
CA PHE A 73 -8.56 -6.99 -6.64
C PHE A 73 -8.97 -5.76 -5.83
N LEU A 74 -8.12 -5.37 -4.88
CA LEU A 74 -8.24 -4.14 -4.11
C LEU A 74 -6.89 -3.44 -4.09
N ASP A 75 -6.83 -2.21 -4.61
CA ASP A 75 -5.71 -1.30 -4.37
C ASP A 75 -6.00 -0.47 -3.12
N LEU A 76 -5.20 -0.64 -2.07
CA LEU A 76 -5.36 0.13 -0.83
C LEU A 76 -4.74 1.54 -0.93
N SER A 77 -3.93 1.85 -1.94
CA SER A 77 -3.29 3.16 -2.08
C SER A 77 -4.29 4.33 -2.05
N PRO A 78 -5.35 4.36 -2.90
CA PRO A 78 -6.35 5.42 -2.82
C PRO A 78 -7.18 5.37 -1.53
N VAL A 79 -7.48 4.18 -1.00
CA VAL A 79 -8.27 4.02 0.23
C VAL A 79 -7.55 4.65 1.42
N VAL A 80 -6.25 4.38 1.56
CA VAL A 80 -5.43 4.98 2.61
C VAL A 80 -5.28 6.48 2.38
N ALA A 81 -4.98 6.91 1.14
CA ALA A 81 -4.79 8.33 0.81
C ALA A 81 -6.02 9.20 1.12
N GLU A 82 -7.23 8.67 0.93
CA GLU A 82 -8.48 9.38 1.21
C GLU A 82 -8.86 9.39 2.69
N SER A 83 -8.26 8.51 3.51
CA SER A 83 -8.67 8.27 4.90
C SER A 83 -7.74 8.87 5.95
N VAL A 84 -6.48 9.13 5.61
CA VAL A 84 -5.44 9.57 6.54
C VAL A 84 -5.18 11.07 6.45
N LYS A 85 -4.70 11.66 7.53
CA LYS A 85 -4.29 13.07 7.59
C LYS A 85 -2.82 13.23 7.22
N ASP A 86 -2.44 14.44 6.85
CA ASP A 86 -1.07 14.80 6.50
C ASP A 86 -0.08 14.57 7.66
N ASP A 87 -0.55 14.67 8.91
CA ASP A 87 0.24 14.49 10.13
C ASP A 87 0.24 13.06 10.69
N ASP A 88 -0.50 12.12 10.08
CA ASP A 88 -0.50 10.72 10.53
C ASP A 88 0.83 10.04 10.18
N TRP A 89 1.55 9.55 11.19
CA TRP A 89 2.81 8.79 11.03
C TRP A 89 2.53 7.30 10.84
N LEU A 90 2.43 6.89 9.58
CA LEU A 90 1.99 5.56 9.18
C LEU A 90 3.16 4.61 8.93
N TYR A 91 4.34 5.12 8.58
CA TYR A 91 5.42 4.34 8.00
C TYR A 91 6.74 4.41 8.79
N VAL A 92 7.41 3.27 9.00
CA VAL A 92 8.78 3.21 9.57
C VAL A 92 9.86 3.29 8.50
N ASP A 93 9.52 2.88 7.28
CA ASP A 93 10.23 3.13 6.03
C ASP A 93 9.18 3.26 4.91
N ARG A 94 9.57 3.54 3.66
CA ARG A 94 8.58 3.80 2.60
C ARG A 94 7.71 2.59 2.19
N ALA A 95 7.93 1.39 2.74
CA ALA A 95 7.18 0.18 2.45
C ALA A 95 6.45 -0.42 3.67
N HIS A 96 7.01 -0.24 4.87
CA HIS A 96 6.53 -0.90 6.09
C HIS A 96 5.84 0.09 7.03
N PHE A 97 4.69 -0.32 7.55
CA PHE A 97 3.92 0.47 8.50
C PHE A 97 4.51 0.49 9.91
N THR A 98 4.22 1.54 10.67
CA THR A 98 4.28 1.55 12.14
C THR A 98 3.17 0.65 12.72
N ASP A 99 3.19 0.41 14.03
CA ASP A 99 2.07 -0.25 14.71
C ASP A 99 0.75 0.53 14.50
N HIS A 100 0.82 1.86 14.60
CA HIS A 100 -0.32 2.75 14.37
C HIS A 100 -0.81 2.70 12.91
N GLY A 101 0.12 2.73 11.94
CA GLY A 101 -0.22 2.56 10.53
C GLY A 101 -0.85 1.19 10.24
N THR A 102 -0.35 0.13 10.88
CA THR A 102 -0.93 -1.21 10.77
C THR A 102 -2.36 -1.26 11.32
N GLU A 103 -2.61 -0.63 12.47
CA GLU A 103 -3.96 -0.53 13.06
C GLU A 103 -4.94 0.17 12.09
N ILE A 104 -4.58 1.35 11.58
CA ILE A 104 -5.41 2.10 10.62
C ILE A 104 -5.67 1.27 9.35
N VAL A 105 -4.61 0.78 8.71
CA VAL A 105 -4.72 0.12 7.40
C VAL A 105 -5.44 -1.22 7.52
N SER A 106 -5.27 -1.95 8.62
CA SER A 106 -6.03 -3.19 8.86
C SER A 106 -7.52 -2.94 9.06
N GLY A 107 -7.90 -1.83 9.71
CA GLY A 107 -9.29 -1.39 9.83
C GLY A 107 -9.91 -1.05 8.47
N LEU A 108 -9.23 -0.21 7.68
CA LEU A 108 -9.65 0.15 6.32
C LEU A 108 -9.78 -1.08 5.41
N LEU A 109 -8.85 -2.04 5.55
CA LEU A 109 -8.90 -3.30 4.82
C LEU A 109 -10.13 -4.13 5.23
N ALA A 110 -10.40 -4.28 6.53
CA ALA A 110 -11.56 -5.03 7.00
C ALA A 110 -12.86 -4.41 6.50
N GLU A 111 -13.00 -3.08 6.58
CA GLU A 111 -14.16 -2.35 6.06
C GLU A 111 -14.31 -2.53 4.54
N SER A 112 -13.23 -2.33 3.77
CA SER A 112 -13.22 -2.48 2.31
C SER A 112 -13.61 -3.89 1.85
N LEU A 113 -13.37 -4.91 2.69
CA LEU A 113 -13.72 -6.29 2.41
C LEU A 113 -15.07 -6.73 3.02
N GLY A 114 -15.75 -5.85 3.78
CA GLY A 114 -16.99 -6.15 4.49
C GLY A 114 -16.80 -7.20 5.58
N LEU A 115 -15.69 -7.11 6.33
CA LEU A 115 -15.30 -8.02 7.41
C LEU A 115 -15.44 -7.37 8.80
N SER A 116 -15.76 -6.08 8.86
CA SER A 116 -16.03 -5.29 10.07
C SER A 116 -17.52 -5.14 10.33
#